data_AF-A0ABC8X076-F1
#
_entry.id   AF-A0ABC8X076-F1
#
_cell.length_a   1.000
_cell.length_b   1.000
_cell.length_c   1.000
_cell.angle_alpha   90.00
_cell.angle_beta   90.00
_cell.angle_gamma   90.00
#
_symmetry.space_group_name_H-M   'P 1'
#
loop_
_entity.id
_entity.type
_entity.pdbx_description
1 polymer ?
#
loop_
_entity_poly.entity_id
_entity_poly.type
_entity_poly.pdbx_seq_one_letter_code
_entity_poly.pdbx_strand_id
1 'polypeptide(L)'
;MGNCMDKAGAVENNTTYQSKVGSKSSSSSNPFTTKTGSTRSSWTVPSYKESRELPTPRTEGEILSSPNLKAFSFGELKAASKNFRSDSLLGEGGFGYVFKGWIDEQTLAPSKPGSGLVVAIKKLKPEGFQGHKEWLTEVDYLGQLHHQNLVKLIGYCLDGDNRLLVYEYMPKGSLENHLFRRGADPLPWGIRLKVAIGAAKGLSFLHDAENQVIYRDFKASNILLDSDFNAKLSDFGLAKAGPTGDRTHVSTQVMGTRGYAAPEYVATVPLLLD
;
A
#
# COMPACT_ATOMS: atom_id res chain seq x y z
N MET A 1 14.90 -38.59 -23.42
CA MET A 1 14.35 -39.05 -24.71
C MET A 1 13.21 -40.00 -24.41
N GLY A 2 12.02 -39.76 -24.93
CA GLY A 2 10.88 -40.66 -24.76
C GLY A 2 9.54 -39.93 -24.70
N ASN A 3 8.91 -39.76 -25.87
CA ASN A 3 7.47 -39.51 -26.01
C ASN A 3 6.67 -40.74 -25.55
N CYS A 4 5.41 -40.56 -25.12
CA CYS A 4 4.22 -41.27 -25.66
C CYS A 4 2.90 -40.93 -24.93
N MET A 5 1.98 -40.35 -25.72
CA MET A 5 0.52 -40.59 -25.88
C MET A 5 -0.50 -40.55 -24.72
N ASP A 6 -1.47 -39.65 -24.94
CA ASP A 6 -2.93 -39.65 -24.75
C ASP A 6 -3.64 -40.81 -24.02
N LYS A 7 -4.62 -40.43 -23.17
CA LYS A 7 -6.01 -40.91 -23.25
C LYS A 7 -6.99 -40.06 -22.43
N ALA A 8 -8.14 -39.79 -23.05
CA ALA A 8 -9.33 -39.19 -22.48
C ALA A 8 -10.14 -40.18 -21.62
N GLY A 9 -10.92 -39.65 -20.68
CA GLY A 9 -11.97 -40.37 -19.97
C GLY A 9 -13.00 -39.39 -19.40
N ALA A 10 -14.18 -39.35 -20.01
CA ALA A 10 -15.37 -38.66 -19.52
C ALA A 10 -16.24 -39.64 -18.72
N VAL A 11 -16.80 -39.20 -17.59
CA VAL A 11 -17.99 -39.81 -16.96
C VAL A 11 -18.81 -38.70 -16.29
N GLU A 12 -20.05 -38.52 -16.76
CA GLU A 12 -21.12 -37.75 -16.13
C GLU A 12 -21.72 -38.52 -14.94
N ASN A 13 -22.29 -37.82 -13.95
CA ASN A 13 -23.62 -38.15 -13.43
C ASN A 13 -24.22 -37.05 -12.54
N ASN A 14 -25.47 -36.73 -12.87
CA ASN A 14 -26.42 -35.85 -12.20
C ASN A 14 -26.77 -36.30 -10.77
N THR A 15 -27.07 -35.34 -9.88
CA THR A 15 -28.18 -35.52 -8.93
C THR A 15 -28.88 -34.19 -8.67
N THR A 16 -30.17 -34.21 -8.95
CA THR A 16 -31.17 -33.15 -8.83
C THR A 16 -31.61 -32.98 -7.38
N TYR A 17 -31.79 -31.75 -6.90
CA TYR A 17 -32.81 -31.41 -5.90
C TYR A 17 -33.49 -30.10 -6.28
N GLN A 18 -34.81 -30.17 -6.47
CA GLN A 18 -35.72 -29.08 -6.78
C GLN A 18 -36.57 -28.70 -5.56
N SER A 19 -37.19 -27.51 -5.70
CA SER A 19 -38.33 -26.91 -4.97
C SER A 19 -37.93 -25.92 -3.86
N LYS A 20 -38.54 -24.73 -3.73
CA LYS A 20 -39.92 -24.35 -4.09
C LYS A 20 -40.05 -22.81 -4.24
N VAL A 21 -40.87 -22.39 -5.19
CA VAL A 21 -41.34 -21.02 -5.44
C VAL A 21 -42.45 -20.64 -4.47
N GLY A 22 -42.54 -19.38 -4.09
CA GLY A 22 -43.69 -18.79 -3.39
C GLY A 22 -43.71 -17.27 -3.53
N SER A 23 -44.32 -16.78 -4.61
CA SER A 23 -44.69 -15.37 -4.83
C SER A 23 -46.04 -15.07 -4.17
N LYS A 24 -46.22 -13.86 -3.62
CA LYS A 24 -47.50 -13.14 -3.59
C LYS A 24 -47.31 -11.66 -3.23
N SER A 25 -47.86 -10.81 -4.10
CA SER A 25 -48.03 -9.37 -4.02
C SER A 25 -49.48 -9.02 -3.61
N SER A 26 -49.68 -7.85 -3.00
CA SER A 26 -50.87 -6.93 -3.06
C SER A 26 -50.90 -6.10 -1.76
N SER A 27 -50.58 -4.79 -1.74
CA SER A 27 -51.31 -3.60 -2.23
C SER A 27 -52.56 -3.21 -1.42
N SER A 28 -52.49 -2.04 -0.75
CA SER A 28 -53.56 -1.06 -0.43
C SER A 28 -53.14 -0.28 0.81
N SER A 29 -53.37 1.01 1.06
CA SER A 29 -53.83 2.19 0.32
C SER A 29 -53.78 3.37 1.32
N ASN A 30 -53.44 4.57 0.83
CA ASN A 30 -53.46 5.94 1.44
C ASN A 30 -54.69 6.27 2.34
N PRO A 31 -54.72 7.35 3.19
CA PRO A 31 -54.31 8.73 2.81
C PRO A 31 -53.87 9.79 3.89
N PHE A 32 -53.28 10.89 3.38
CA PHE A 32 -53.34 12.31 3.77
C PHE A 32 -53.36 12.78 5.25
N THR A 33 -52.39 13.62 5.66
CA THR A 33 -52.50 15.10 5.77
C THR A 33 -51.29 15.73 6.48
N THR A 34 -51.00 16.97 6.09
CA THR A 34 -49.91 17.88 6.52
C THR A 34 -50.13 18.49 7.91
N LYS A 35 -49.03 18.75 8.65
CA LYS A 35 -48.70 20.09 9.21
C LYS A 35 -47.38 20.11 10.00
N THR A 36 -46.79 21.29 9.92
CA THR A 36 -45.53 21.84 10.43
C THR A 36 -45.38 21.84 11.96
N GLY A 37 -44.13 21.74 12.46
CA GLY A 37 -43.80 22.12 13.85
C GLY A 37 -42.39 21.71 14.28
N SER A 38 -41.51 22.70 14.45
CA SER A 38 -40.14 22.59 14.94
C SER A 38 -40.05 22.10 16.39
N THR A 39 -39.14 21.17 16.70
CA THR A 39 -38.41 21.18 17.99
C THR A 39 -37.13 20.36 17.89
N ARG A 40 -36.01 21.07 18.02
CA ARG A 40 -34.62 20.61 17.94
C ARG A 40 -34.24 19.97 19.29
N SER A 41 -34.02 18.66 19.34
CA SER A 41 -33.38 18.00 20.49
C SER A 41 -31.90 17.78 20.20
N SER A 42 -31.08 18.51 20.95
CA SER A 42 -29.62 18.49 20.91
C SER A 42 -29.12 17.29 21.70
N TRP A 43 -28.55 16.29 21.01
CA TRP A 43 -27.67 15.30 21.61
C TRP A 43 -26.25 15.57 21.12
N THR A 44 -25.50 16.33 21.90
CA THR A 44 -24.07 16.55 21.69
C THR A 44 -23.30 15.33 22.17
N VAL A 45 -22.76 14.57 21.23
CA VAL A 45 -21.71 13.58 21.47
C VAL A 45 -20.36 14.33 21.51
N PRO A 46 -19.50 14.11 22.51
CA PRO A 46 -18.17 14.72 22.54
C PRO A 46 -17.35 14.23 21.35
N SER A 47 -17.05 15.15 20.44
CA SER A 47 -16.16 14.95 19.31
C SER A 47 -14.72 14.91 19.81
N TYR A 48 -14.19 13.70 20.08
CA TYR A 48 -12.74 13.50 20.08
C TYR A 48 -12.26 13.59 18.62
N LYS A 49 -12.00 14.81 18.16
CA LYS A 49 -11.23 15.07 16.95
C LYS A 49 -9.76 15.07 17.34
N GLU A 50 -9.09 13.96 17.11
CA GLU A 50 -7.65 14.00 16.89
C GLU A 50 -7.43 14.32 15.41
N SER A 51 -7.52 15.61 15.08
CA SER A 51 -7.30 16.12 13.74
C SER A 51 -5.80 16.12 13.45
N ARG A 52 -5.31 15.10 12.73
CA ARG A 52 -3.99 15.15 12.08
C ARG A 52 -4.16 15.88 10.75
N GLU A 53 -4.29 17.20 10.81
CA GLU A 53 -4.21 18.02 9.61
C GLU A 53 -2.77 17.93 9.07
N LEU A 54 -2.58 17.41 7.87
CA LEU A 54 -1.31 17.51 7.16
C LEU A 54 -1.41 18.59 6.07
N PRO A 55 -0.95 19.83 6.35
CA PRO A 55 -0.51 20.67 5.24
C PRO A 55 0.63 21.65 5.61
N THR A 56 1.81 21.15 5.96
CA THR A 56 3.08 21.91 5.84
C THR A 56 4.24 20.95 5.56
N PRO A 57 5.26 21.32 4.75
CA PRO A 57 6.48 20.53 4.63
C PRO A 57 7.15 20.46 6.00
N ARG A 58 7.16 19.27 6.61
CA ARG A 58 7.86 19.05 7.88
C ARG A 58 9.36 19.11 7.64
N THR A 59 10.08 19.66 8.60
CA THR A 59 11.54 19.60 8.61
C THR A 59 12.01 18.17 8.84
N GLU A 60 13.23 17.85 8.39
CA GLU A 60 13.82 16.53 8.60
C GLU A 60 13.83 16.15 10.09
N GLY A 61 14.17 17.09 10.99
CA GLY A 61 14.15 16.86 12.43
C GLY A 61 12.78 16.49 12.99
N GLU A 62 11.70 17.10 12.49
CA GLU A 62 10.33 16.76 12.88
C GLU A 62 9.90 15.39 12.35
N ILE A 63 10.29 15.05 11.12
CA ILE A 63 9.99 13.75 10.50
C ILE A 63 10.65 12.62 11.31
N LEU A 64 11.93 12.79 11.65
CA LEU A 64 12.71 11.82 12.42
C LEU A 64 12.36 11.79 13.92
N SER A 65 11.57 12.74 14.40
CA SER A 65 11.05 12.72 15.77
C SER A 65 9.66 12.08 15.87
N SER A 66 9.16 11.47 14.78
CA SER A 66 7.84 10.85 14.75
C SER A 66 7.72 9.72 15.80
N PRO A 67 6.78 9.81 16.75
CA PRO A 67 6.65 8.82 17.81
C PRO A 67 6.14 7.45 17.33
N ASN A 68 5.61 7.37 16.10
CA ASN A 68 5.02 6.15 15.55
C ASN A 68 6.04 5.21 14.89
N LEU A 69 7.27 5.65 14.69
CA LEU A 69 8.31 4.90 13.99
C LEU A 69 9.49 4.59 14.91
N LYS A 70 9.99 3.36 14.84
CA LYS A 70 11.22 2.99 15.54
C LYS A 70 12.45 3.46 14.75
N ALA A 71 13.31 4.26 15.39
CA ALA A 71 14.66 4.50 14.92
C ALA A 71 15.53 3.28 15.27
N PHE A 72 15.97 2.56 14.24
CA PHE A 72 16.89 1.43 14.33
C PHE A 72 18.33 1.86 14.03
N SER A 73 19.27 1.27 14.75
CA SER A 73 20.69 1.30 14.37
C SER A 73 20.96 0.38 13.18
N PHE A 74 22.02 0.65 12.43
CA PHE A 74 22.43 -0.24 11.34
C PHE A 74 22.80 -1.64 11.87
N GLY A 75 23.41 -1.70 13.06
CA GLY A 75 23.76 -2.95 13.75
C GLY A 75 22.56 -3.84 14.03
N GLU A 76 21.44 -3.27 14.49
CA GLU A 76 20.19 -4.01 14.73
C GLU A 76 19.64 -4.61 13.43
N LEU A 77 19.54 -3.80 12.36
CA LEU A 77 19.00 -4.29 11.09
C LEU A 77 19.94 -5.30 10.41
N LYS A 78 21.25 -5.14 10.60
CA LYS A 78 22.24 -6.12 10.20
C LYS A 78 22.04 -7.44 10.95
N ALA A 79 21.81 -7.41 12.26
CA ALA A 79 21.51 -8.63 13.03
C ALA A 79 20.19 -9.28 12.60
N ALA A 80 19.11 -8.49 12.48
CA ALA A 80 17.78 -8.96 12.11
C ALA A 80 17.73 -9.62 10.72
N SER A 81 18.55 -9.16 9.79
CA SER A 81 18.68 -9.69 8.41
C SER A 81 19.76 -10.76 8.23
N LYS A 82 20.42 -11.19 9.32
CA LYS A 82 21.59 -12.09 9.30
C LYS A 82 22.74 -11.58 8.43
N ASN A 83 23.07 -10.29 8.55
CA ASN A 83 24.06 -9.57 7.77
C ASN A 83 23.68 -9.36 6.30
N PHE A 84 22.39 -9.11 6.01
CA PHE A 84 21.90 -8.88 4.64
C PHE A 84 22.29 -10.02 3.68
N ARG A 85 22.19 -11.27 4.14
CA ARG A 85 22.53 -12.42 3.30
C ARG A 85 21.64 -12.50 2.07
N SER A 86 22.20 -13.01 0.98
CA SER A 86 21.51 -13.19 -0.30
C SER A 86 20.33 -14.16 -0.22
N ASP A 87 20.35 -15.14 0.68
CA ASP A 87 19.22 -16.07 0.90
C ASP A 87 18.00 -15.39 1.55
N SER A 88 18.19 -14.22 2.17
CA SER A 88 17.12 -13.37 2.67
C SER A 88 16.68 -12.31 1.65
N LEU A 89 17.28 -12.22 0.46
CA LEU A 89 16.91 -11.21 -0.53
C LEU A 89 15.51 -11.50 -1.08
N LEU A 90 14.60 -10.55 -0.91
CA LEU A 90 13.22 -10.59 -1.38
C LEU A 90 13.05 -9.93 -2.75
N GLY A 91 13.89 -8.93 -3.05
CA GLY A 91 13.86 -8.22 -4.31
C GLY A 91 14.97 -7.18 -4.43
N GLU A 92 15.27 -6.80 -5.67
CA GLU A 92 16.24 -5.77 -6.04
C GLU A 92 15.63 -4.90 -7.15
N GLY A 93 15.86 -3.59 -7.08
CA GLY A 93 15.43 -2.66 -8.13
C GLY A 93 16.21 -1.35 -8.10
N GLY A 94 15.67 -0.33 -8.78
CA GLY A 94 16.21 1.03 -8.77
C GLY A 94 16.35 1.59 -7.35
N PHE A 95 15.37 1.31 -6.49
CA PHE A 95 15.30 1.82 -5.13
C PHE A 95 16.17 1.05 -4.10
N GLY A 96 16.99 0.10 -4.56
CA GLY A 96 17.90 -0.69 -3.73
C GLY A 96 17.46 -2.15 -3.53
N TYR A 97 17.76 -2.68 -2.34
CA TYR A 97 17.65 -4.11 -2.02
C TYR A 97 16.69 -4.32 -0.86
N VAL A 98 15.82 -5.32 -0.94
CA VAL A 98 14.88 -5.65 0.13
C VAL A 98 15.23 -7.01 0.71
N PHE A 99 15.49 -7.06 2.01
CA PHE A 99 15.85 -8.28 2.73
C PHE A 99 14.75 -8.69 3.70
N LYS A 100 14.56 -9.98 3.88
CA LYS A 100 13.75 -10.54 4.96
C LYS A 100 14.51 -10.43 6.28
N GLY A 101 13.82 -10.02 7.34
CA GLY A 101 14.36 -9.95 8.68
C GLY A 101 13.37 -10.43 9.73
N TRP A 102 13.86 -10.56 10.97
CA TRP A 102 13.07 -10.94 12.13
C TRP A 102 13.39 -10.01 13.30
N ILE A 103 12.34 -9.48 13.91
CA ILE A 103 12.41 -8.65 15.12
C ILE A 103 11.41 -9.17 16.15
N ASP A 104 11.65 -8.89 17.42
CA ASP A 104 10.70 -9.15 18.49
C ASP A 104 9.45 -8.26 18.34
N GLU A 105 8.26 -8.79 18.63
CA GLU A 105 7.01 -8.09 18.34
C GLU A 105 6.74 -6.91 19.29
N GLN A 106 7.22 -6.99 20.54
CA GLN A 106 6.98 -5.96 21.54
C GLN A 106 8.16 -4.99 21.63
N THR A 107 9.39 -5.50 21.72
CA THR A 107 10.59 -4.68 21.89
C THR A 107 11.14 -4.15 20.57
N LEU A 108 10.74 -4.74 19.44
CA LEU A 108 11.31 -4.49 18.11
C LEU A 108 12.82 -4.78 18.02
N ALA A 109 13.41 -5.46 19.02
CA ALA A 109 14.81 -5.85 18.97
C ALA A 109 15.04 -6.98 17.93
N PRO A 110 16.25 -7.15 17.38
CA PRO A 110 16.53 -8.25 16.46
C PRO A 110 16.22 -9.62 17.08
N SER A 111 15.56 -10.50 16.33
CA SER A 111 15.22 -11.85 16.78
C SER A 111 15.82 -12.92 15.86
N LYS A 112 15.75 -14.18 16.31
CA LYS A 112 16.21 -15.32 15.51
C LYS A 112 15.22 -15.60 14.38
N PRO A 113 15.68 -16.05 13.19
CA PRO A 113 14.78 -16.44 12.12
C PRO A 113 13.77 -17.49 12.54
N GLY A 114 12.52 -17.28 12.13
CA GLY A 114 11.39 -18.11 12.53
C GLY A 114 10.82 -17.78 13.91
N SER A 115 11.36 -16.78 14.60
CA SER A 115 10.84 -16.26 15.88
C SER A 115 10.54 -14.76 15.77
N GLY A 116 9.48 -14.32 16.42
CA GLY A 116 9.03 -12.93 16.39
C GLY A 116 8.37 -12.50 15.08
N LEU A 117 8.26 -11.19 14.90
CA LEU A 117 7.66 -10.54 13.74
C LEU A 117 8.61 -10.61 12.53
N VAL A 118 8.09 -11.10 11.40
CA VAL A 118 8.79 -11.09 10.13
C VAL A 118 8.66 -9.71 9.48
N VAL A 119 9.78 -9.15 9.03
CA VAL A 119 9.84 -7.81 8.43
C VAL A 119 10.54 -7.81 7.07
N ALA A 120 10.25 -6.78 6.28
CA ALA A 120 10.98 -6.46 5.06
C ALA A 120 11.87 -5.24 5.32
N ILE A 121 13.18 -5.39 5.15
CA ILE A 121 14.20 -4.36 5.37
C ILE A 121 14.69 -3.88 4.00
N LYS A 122 14.20 -2.71 3.56
CA LYS A 122 14.63 -2.05 2.32
C LYS A 122 15.89 -1.24 2.63
N LYS A 123 17.01 -1.63 2.04
CA LYS A 123 18.27 -0.89 2.05
C LYS A 123 18.41 -0.14 0.73
N LEU A 124 18.36 1.19 0.80
CA LEU A 124 18.51 2.02 -0.39
C LEU A 124 19.97 1.99 -0.87
N LYS A 125 20.16 2.12 -2.17
CA LYS A 125 21.49 2.30 -2.76
C LYS A 125 22.03 3.69 -2.36
N PRO A 126 23.34 3.83 -2.15
CA PRO A 126 23.96 5.13 -1.91
C PRO A 126 23.99 5.92 -3.22
N GLU A 127 22.88 6.57 -3.56
CA GLU A 127 22.67 7.32 -4.80
C GLU A 127 22.70 8.85 -4.59
N GLY A 128 23.29 9.29 -3.47
CA GLY A 128 23.39 10.72 -3.11
C GLY A 128 22.06 11.33 -2.66
N PHE A 129 21.82 12.60 -3.00
CA PHE A 129 20.67 13.38 -2.51
C PHE A 129 19.31 12.83 -2.95
N GLN A 130 19.21 12.20 -4.12
CA GLN A 130 17.94 11.67 -4.63
C GLN A 130 17.41 10.52 -3.75
N GLY A 131 18.26 9.53 -3.45
CA GLY A 131 17.89 8.41 -2.57
C GLY A 131 17.54 8.87 -1.15
N HIS A 132 18.24 9.87 -0.62
CA HIS A 132 17.90 10.44 0.69
C HIS A 132 16.55 11.16 0.68
N LYS A 133 16.23 11.91 -0.39
CA LYS A 133 14.94 12.59 -0.54
C LYS A 133 13.78 11.60 -0.62
N GLU A 134 13.91 10.55 -1.42
CA GLU A 134 12.89 9.49 -1.52
C GLU A 134 12.71 8.78 -0.19
N TRP A 135 13.81 8.46 0.51
CA TRP A 135 13.76 7.91 1.85
C TRP A 135 13.01 8.81 2.83
N LEU A 136 13.35 10.10 2.88
CA LEU A 136 12.72 11.05 3.80
C LEU A 136 11.24 11.23 3.49
N THR A 137 10.89 11.27 2.19
CA THR A 137 9.50 11.31 1.72
C THR A 137 8.72 10.09 2.21
N GLU A 138 9.32 8.90 2.13
CA GLU A 138 8.68 7.67 2.55
C GLU A 138 8.50 7.60 4.08
N VAL A 139 9.50 8.03 4.87
CA VAL A 139 9.39 8.16 6.34
C VAL A 139 8.30 9.18 6.71
N ASP A 140 8.23 10.30 6.00
CA ASP A 140 7.26 11.36 6.26
C ASP A 140 5.82 10.87 6.06
N TYR A 141 5.50 10.30 4.90
CA TYR A 141 4.15 9.84 4.60
C TYR A 141 3.75 8.61 5.40
N LEU A 142 4.54 7.52 5.35
CA LEU A 142 4.16 6.27 6.01
C LEU A 142 4.33 6.32 7.54
N GLY A 143 5.08 7.29 8.07
CA GLY A 143 5.12 7.56 9.51
C GLY A 143 3.84 8.19 10.07
N GLN A 144 2.98 8.72 9.21
CA GLN A 144 1.76 9.43 9.59
C GLN A 144 0.50 8.71 9.12
N LEU A 145 0.53 8.15 7.92
CA LEU A 145 -0.60 7.47 7.28
C LEU A 145 -0.74 6.03 7.76
N HIS A 146 -1.94 5.69 8.25
CA HIS A 146 -2.26 4.35 8.73
C HIS A 146 -3.57 3.88 8.12
N HIS A 147 -3.51 2.84 7.27
CA HIS A 147 -4.69 2.28 6.63
C HIS A 147 -4.44 0.82 6.22
N GLN A 148 -5.49 -0.02 6.28
CA GLN A 148 -5.39 -1.47 6.01
C GLN A 148 -4.89 -1.83 4.61
N ASN A 149 -5.01 -0.92 3.64
CA ASN A 149 -4.56 -1.10 2.26
C ASN A 149 -3.30 -0.28 1.93
N LEU A 150 -2.56 0.18 2.94
CA LEU A 150 -1.21 0.73 2.81
C LEU A 150 -0.25 -0.16 3.59
N VAL A 151 0.97 -0.35 3.08
CA VAL A 151 2.00 -1.11 3.80
C VAL A 151 2.46 -0.33 5.02
N LYS A 152 2.45 -0.98 6.18
CA LYS A 152 2.90 -0.39 7.43
C LYS A 152 4.43 -0.24 7.45
N LEU A 153 4.89 1.00 7.58
CA LEU A 153 6.27 1.30 7.97
C LEU A 153 6.39 1.12 9.49
N ILE A 154 7.29 0.24 9.92
CA ILE A 154 7.57 -0.06 11.33
C ILE A 154 8.64 0.89 11.86
N GLY A 155 9.60 1.24 11.01
CA GLY A 155 10.67 2.15 11.40
C GLY A 155 11.70 2.36 10.30
N TYR A 156 12.78 3.01 10.66
CA TYR A 156 13.82 3.44 9.72
C TYR A 156 15.20 3.36 10.36
N CYS A 157 16.24 3.45 9.53
CA CYS A 157 17.62 3.62 9.97
C CYS A 157 18.27 4.76 9.19
N LEU A 158 18.87 5.67 9.94
CA LEU A 158 19.70 6.78 9.48
C LEU A 158 21.05 6.68 10.19
N ASP A 159 22.04 6.08 9.53
CA ASP A 159 23.36 5.82 10.12
C ASP A 159 24.48 6.03 9.09
N GLY A 160 25.17 7.17 9.18
CA GLY A 160 26.11 7.63 8.15
C GLY A 160 25.41 7.77 6.79
N ASP A 161 25.90 7.06 5.77
CA ASP A 161 25.28 6.98 4.44
C ASP A 161 24.20 5.89 4.32
N ASN A 162 23.98 5.11 5.38
CA ASN A 162 22.98 4.06 5.36
C ASN A 162 21.58 4.68 5.53
N ARG A 163 20.72 4.42 4.55
CA ARG A 163 19.29 4.72 4.58
C ARG A 163 18.53 3.39 4.45
N LEU A 164 17.84 2.99 5.52
CA LEU A 164 17.02 1.79 5.51
C LEU A 164 15.61 2.08 6.00
N LEU A 165 14.67 1.27 5.53
CA LEU A 165 13.26 1.30 5.91
C LEU A 165 12.85 -0.12 6.30
N VAL A 166 12.04 -0.24 7.35
CA VAL A 166 11.56 -1.52 7.90
C VAL A 166 10.05 -1.55 7.79
N TYR A 167 9.53 -2.52 7.05
CA TYR A 167 8.10 -2.68 6.82
C TYR A 167 7.60 -4.00 7.38
N GLU A 168 6.29 -4.10 7.53
CA GLU A 168 5.63 -5.40 7.62
C GLU A 168 5.98 -6.28 6.41
N TYR A 169 6.15 -7.58 6.65
CA TYR A 169 6.46 -8.52 5.57
C TYR A 169 5.19 -8.93 4.81
N MET A 170 5.27 -8.87 3.48
CA MET A 170 4.17 -9.22 2.57
C MET A 170 4.46 -10.58 1.89
N PRO A 171 3.98 -11.70 2.44
CA PRO A 171 4.44 -13.05 2.06
C PRO A 171 4.09 -13.48 0.64
N LYS A 172 3.06 -12.90 0.01
CA LYS A 172 2.71 -13.19 -1.39
C LYS A 172 3.47 -12.28 -2.37
N GLY A 173 4.25 -11.32 -1.90
CA GLY A 173 5.01 -10.40 -2.74
C GLY A 173 4.12 -9.45 -3.55
N SER A 174 4.66 -8.91 -4.65
CA SER A 174 3.94 -7.94 -5.50
C SER A 174 2.91 -8.60 -6.41
N LEU A 175 1.84 -7.88 -6.75
CA LEU A 175 0.83 -8.30 -7.72
C LEU A 175 1.44 -8.60 -9.09
N GLU A 176 2.46 -7.84 -9.51
CA GLU A 176 3.22 -8.09 -10.74
C GLU A 176 3.74 -9.54 -10.84
N ASN A 177 4.25 -10.09 -9.72
CA ASN A 177 4.72 -11.47 -9.65
C ASN A 177 3.61 -12.51 -9.89
N HIS A 178 2.35 -12.16 -9.66
CA HIS A 178 1.21 -13.05 -9.89
C HIS A 178 0.58 -12.87 -11.27
N LEU A 179 0.78 -11.71 -11.90
CA LEU A 179 0.20 -11.41 -13.20
C LEU A 179 1.10 -11.81 -14.38
N PHE A 180 2.43 -11.68 -14.21
CA PHE A 180 3.37 -11.79 -15.33
C PHE A 180 4.42 -12.89 -15.17
N ARG A 181 4.47 -13.57 -14.02
CA ARG A 181 5.40 -14.69 -13.83
C ARG A 181 4.97 -15.89 -14.68
N ARG A 182 5.86 -16.33 -15.57
CA ARG A 182 5.63 -17.51 -16.41
C ARG A 182 5.51 -18.78 -15.56
N GLY A 183 4.53 -19.62 -15.89
CA GLY A 183 4.34 -20.95 -15.28
C GLY A 183 3.64 -20.95 -13.92
N ALA A 184 3.19 -19.81 -13.40
CA ALA A 184 2.31 -19.75 -12.24
C ALA A 184 0.85 -19.86 -12.69
N ASP A 185 0.03 -20.51 -11.87
CA ASP A 185 -1.41 -20.50 -12.10
C ASP A 185 -1.95 -19.07 -12.02
N PRO A 186 -2.79 -18.65 -12.98
CA PRO A 186 -3.36 -17.32 -12.94
C PRO A 186 -4.19 -17.11 -11.67
N LEU A 187 -4.13 -15.92 -11.09
CA LEU A 187 -4.99 -15.58 -9.96
C LEU A 187 -6.46 -15.81 -10.33
N PRO A 188 -7.26 -16.49 -9.47
CA PRO A 188 -8.70 -16.61 -9.67
C PRO A 188 -9.35 -15.23 -9.78
N TRP A 189 -10.40 -15.13 -10.60
CA TRP A 189 -11.08 -13.86 -10.87
C TRP A 189 -11.54 -13.13 -9.60
N GLY A 190 -12.12 -13.86 -8.65
CA GLY A 190 -12.54 -13.30 -7.36
C GLY A 190 -11.40 -12.68 -6.56
N ILE A 191 -10.19 -13.27 -6.61
CA ILE A 191 -9.00 -12.71 -5.96
C ILE A 191 -8.54 -11.44 -6.68
N ARG A 192 -8.59 -11.41 -8.02
CA ARG A 192 -8.26 -10.18 -8.78
C ARG A 192 -9.18 -9.02 -8.40
N LEU A 193 -10.49 -9.28 -8.31
CA LEU A 193 -11.46 -8.27 -7.86
C LEU A 193 -11.16 -7.81 -6.43
N LYS A 194 -10.88 -8.74 -5.51
CA LYS A 194 -10.48 -8.42 -4.13
C LYS A 194 -9.26 -7.49 -4.09
N VAL A 195 -8.23 -7.80 -4.88
CA VAL A 195 -7.00 -6.99 -4.98
C VAL A 195 -7.30 -5.60 -5.55
N ALA A 196 -8.07 -5.52 -6.64
CA ALA A 196 -8.44 -4.26 -7.26
C ALA A 196 -9.22 -3.34 -6.30
N ILE A 197 -10.19 -3.90 -5.57
CA ILE A 197 -10.94 -3.18 -4.55
C ILE A 197 -10.02 -2.69 -3.43
N GLY A 198 -9.10 -3.53 -2.94
CA GLY A 198 -8.14 -3.14 -1.91
C GLY A 198 -7.23 -2.01 -2.36
N ALA A 199 -6.66 -2.10 -3.57
CA ALA A 199 -5.84 -1.05 -4.14
C ALA A 199 -6.61 0.28 -4.32
N ALA A 200 -7.86 0.22 -4.78
CA ALA A 200 -8.74 1.38 -4.92
C ALA A 200 -9.07 2.02 -3.56
N LYS A 201 -9.31 1.22 -2.51
CA LYS A 201 -9.49 1.73 -1.14
C LYS A 201 -8.24 2.44 -0.63
N GLY A 202 -7.05 1.89 -0.90
CA GLY A 202 -5.77 2.53 -0.57
C GLY A 202 -5.64 3.89 -1.24
N LEU A 203 -5.88 3.97 -2.56
CA LEU A 203 -5.86 5.23 -3.30
C LEU A 203 -6.91 6.24 -2.81
N SER A 204 -8.14 5.77 -2.56
CA SER A 204 -9.22 6.63 -2.06
C SER A 204 -8.88 7.25 -0.72
N PHE A 205 -8.23 6.50 0.17
CA PHE A 205 -7.75 7.02 1.45
C PHE A 205 -6.69 8.10 1.26
N LEU A 206 -5.72 7.89 0.37
CA LEU A 206 -4.67 8.89 0.08
C LEU A 206 -5.25 10.18 -0.49
N HIS A 207 -6.25 10.07 -1.37
CA HIS A 207 -6.87 11.22 -2.03
C HIS A 207 -7.95 11.91 -1.18
N ASP A 208 -8.27 11.39 -0.01
CA ASP A 208 -9.25 12.00 0.88
C ASP A 208 -8.89 13.46 1.22
N ALA A 209 -9.92 14.27 1.50
CA ALA A 209 -9.76 15.72 1.70
C ALA A 209 -8.78 16.06 2.83
N GLU A 210 -8.66 15.18 3.84
CA GLU A 210 -7.76 15.38 4.98
C GLU A 210 -6.29 15.05 4.64
N ASN A 211 -6.06 14.09 3.75
CA ASN A 211 -4.70 13.60 3.43
C ASN A 211 -4.11 14.32 2.21
N GLN A 212 -4.91 14.47 1.14
CA GLN A 212 -4.52 15.05 -0.13
C GLN A 212 -3.14 14.57 -0.61
N VAL A 213 -2.88 13.26 -0.66
CA VAL A 213 -1.58 12.70 -1.06
C VAL A 213 -1.63 12.21 -2.50
N ILE A 214 -0.79 12.76 -3.37
CA ILE A 214 -0.57 12.27 -4.73
C ILE A 214 0.50 11.17 -4.69
N TYR A 215 0.08 9.92 -4.91
CA TYR A 215 0.96 8.75 -4.81
C TYR A 215 2.02 8.65 -5.94
N ARG A 216 1.66 9.04 -7.16
CA ARG A 216 2.51 9.12 -8.38
C ARG A 216 3.14 7.83 -8.92
N ASP A 217 3.24 6.74 -8.16
CA ASP A 217 3.81 5.48 -8.65
C ASP A 217 2.88 4.27 -8.50
N PHE A 218 1.63 4.44 -8.95
CA PHE A 218 0.63 3.38 -8.95
C PHE A 218 0.88 2.38 -10.08
N LYS A 219 1.38 1.19 -9.71
CA LYS A 219 1.68 0.08 -10.64
C LYS A 219 1.62 -1.28 -9.93
N ALA A 220 1.54 -2.36 -10.71
CA ALA A 220 1.40 -3.72 -10.18
C ALA A 220 2.58 -4.16 -9.28
N SER A 221 3.80 -3.65 -9.51
CA SER A 221 4.97 -3.97 -8.67
C SER A 221 4.87 -3.36 -7.27
N ASN A 222 4.10 -2.27 -7.10
CA ASN A 222 3.95 -1.53 -5.84
C ASN A 222 2.64 -1.87 -5.11
N ILE A 223 1.90 -2.87 -5.60
CA ILE A 223 0.76 -3.46 -4.90
C ILE A 223 1.25 -4.76 -4.29
N LEU A 224 1.49 -4.78 -2.98
CA LEU A 224 1.93 -5.98 -2.26
C LEU A 224 0.74 -6.74 -1.68
N LEU A 225 0.92 -8.06 -1.54
CA LEU A 225 -0.13 -8.99 -1.14
C LEU A 225 0.27 -9.71 0.15
N ASP A 226 -0.64 -9.69 1.13
CA ASP A 226 -0.47 -10.43 2.39
C ASP A 226 -0.82 -11.92 2.21
N SER A 227 -0.86 -12.68 3.31
CA SER A 227 -1.18 -14.11 3.28
C SER A 227 -2.55 -14.43 2.67
N ASP A 228 -3.52 -13.52 2.84
CA ASP A 228 -4.91 -13.67 2.42
C ASP A 228 -5.21 -12.93 1.10
N PHE A 229 -4.17 -12.50 0.38
CA PHE A 229 -4.28 -11.70 -0.84
C PHE A 229 -5.02 -10.36 -0.62
N ASN A 230 -4.95 -9.78 0.57
CA ASN A 230 -5.32 -8.38 0.74
C ASN A 230 -4.22 -7.50 0.13
N ALA A 231 -4.64 -6.49 -0.64
CA ALA A 231 -3.73 -5.58 -1.32
C ALA A 231 -3.31 -4.43 -0.41
N LYS A 232 -2.01 -4.12 -0.41
CA LYS A 232 -1.45 -2.94 0.24
C LYS A 232 -0.53 -2.17 -0.71
N LEU A 233 -0.73 -0.86 -0.81
CA LEU A 233 0.15 0.01 -1.58
C LEU A 233 1.47 0.21 -0.83
N SER A 234 2.59 0.13 -1.55
CA SER A 234 3.96 0.28 -1.03
C SER A 234 4.73 1.39 -1.76
N ASP A 235 5.97 1.68 -1.37
CA ASP A 235 6.88 2.54 -2.15
C ASP A 235 6.38 3.98 -2.33
N PHE A 236 6.42 4.74 -1.24
CA PHE A 236 5.97 6.13 -1.18
C PHE A 236 7.08 7.15 -1.46
N GLY A 237 8.26 6.71 -1.92
CA GLY A 237 9.40 7.59 -2.18
C GLY A 237 9.11 8.68 -3.22
N LEU A 238 8.13 8.45 -4.10
CA LEU A 238 7.66 9.42 -5.08
C LEU A 238 6.35 10.11 -4.68
N ALA A 239 5.82 9.91 -3.48
CA ALA A 239 4.59 10.60 -3.06
C ALA A 239 4.80 12.12 -2.97
N LYS A 240 3.70 12.89 -3.04
CA LYS A 240 3.73 14.35 -2.91
C LYS A 240 2.43 14.87 -2.31
N ALA A 241 2.51 15.99 -1.59
CA ALA A 241 1.35 16.70 -1.12
C ALA A 241 0.56 17.21 -2.32
N GLY A 242 -0.75 17.04 -2.25
CA GLY A 242 -1.73 17.51 -3.19
C GLY A 242 -1.87 19.02 -3.12
N PRO A 243 -2.69 19.59 -4.01
CA PRO A 243 -2.91 21.01 -4.03
C PRO A 243 -3.60 21.48 -2.74
N THR A 244 -3.23 22.67 -2.27
CA THR A 244 -3.85 23.32 -1.11
C THR A 244 -4.63 24.57 -1.54
N GLY A 245 -5.75 24.83 -0.86
CA GLY A 245 -6.67 25.92 -1.19
C GLY A 245 -7.39 25.68 -2.51
N ASP A 246 -7.58 26.74 -3.31
CA ASP A 246 -8.32 26.67 -4.58
C ASP A 246 -7.49 26.13 -5.76
N ARG A 247 -6.28 25.62 -5.49
CA ARG A 247 -5.41 25.06 -6.54
C ARG A 247 -5.95 23.71 -7.01
N THR A 248 -5.89 23.47 -8.32
CA THR A 248 -6.34 22.22 -8.93
C THR A 248 -5.19 21.26 -9.30
N HIS A 249 -3.94 21.73 -9.24
CA HIS A 249 -2.76 20.98 -9.65
C HIS A 249 -1.51 21.36 -8.85
N VAL A 250 -0.48 20.51 -8.91
CA VAL A 250 0.83 20.71 -8.29
C VAL A 250 1.91 20.68 -9.36
N SER A 251 2.58 21.82 -9.59
CA SER A 251 3.75 21.87 -10.48
C SER A 251 4.89 21.04 -9.89
N THR A 252 5.37 20.06 -10.66
CA THR A 252 6.42 19.13 -10.22
C THR A 252 7.13 18.54 -11.42
N GLN A 253 8.39 18.11 -11.24
CA GLN A 253 9.06 17.27 -12.23
C GLN A 253 8.22 16.03 -12.53
N VAL A 254 8.20 15.62 -13.80
CA VAL A 254 7.55 14.38 -14.25
C VAL A 254 8.28 13.21 -13.62
N MET A 255 7.59 12.48 -12.75
CA MET A 255 8.10 11.33 -11.99
C MET A 255 7.10 10.19 -12.07
N GLY A 256 7.56 8.94 -12.00
CA GLY A 256 6.71 7.75 -12.06
C GLY A 256 7.13 6.81 -13.18
N THR A 257 6.41 5.70 -13.31
CA THR A 257 6.79 4.62 -14.24
C THR A 257 6.19 4.83 -15.62
N ARG A 258 7.02 4.75 -16.68
CA ARG A 258 6.58 4.86 -18.07
C ARG A 258 5.50 3.82 -18.37
N GLY A 259 4.41 4.24 -19.02
CA GLY A 259 3.24 3.39 -19.30
C GLY A 259 2.16 3.43 -18.22
N TYR A 260 2.44 3.99 -17.05
CA TYR A 260 1.47 4.21 -15.96
C TYR A 260 1.14 5.70 -15.74
N ALA A 261 2.02 6.61 -16.18
CA ALA A 261 1.81 8.04 -16.06
C ALA A 261 0.66 8.53 -16.98
N ALA A 262 -0.19 9.40 -16.43
CA ALA A 262 -1.29 10.01 -17.17
C ALA A 262 -0.76 10.92 -18.30
N PRO A 263 -1.37 10.91 -19.50
CA PRO A 263 -0.86 11.63 -20.67
C PRO A 263 -0.78 13.15 -20.44
N GLU A 264 -1.76 13.73 -19.75
CA GLU A 264 -1.81 15.16 -19.43
C GLU A 264 -0.65 15.58 -18.53
N TYR A 265 -0.21 14.71 -17.62
CA TYR A 265 0.91 14.96 -16.71
C TYR A 265 2.26 14.91 -17.43
N VAL A 266 2.40 14.01 -18.42
CA VAL A 266 3.59 13.94 -19.27
C VAL A 266 3.65 15.13 -20.22
N ALA A 267 2.50 15.58 -20.72
CA ALA A 267 2.40 16.66 -21.69
C ALA A 267 2.52 18.08 -21.08
N THR A 268 2.40 18.26 -19.76
CA THR A 268 2.44 19.59 -19.13
C THR A 268 3.83 20.20 -18.96
N VAL A 269 4.89 19.53 -19.42
CA VAL A 269 6.22 20.15 -19.53
C VAL A 269 6.13 21.21 -20.62
N PRO A 270 6.31 22.53 -20.33
CA PRO A 270 6.54 23.48 -21.39
C PRO A 270 7.74 22.98 -22.16
N LEU A 271 7.65 22.90 -23.48
CA LEU A 271 8.78 22.73 -24.36
C LEU A 271 9.79 23.86 -24.07
N LEU A 272 10.65 23.67 -23.06
CA LEU A 272 11.90 24.40 -22.90
C LEU A 272 12.96 23.61 -23.66
N LEU A 273 12.75 23.57 -24.97
CA LEU A 273 13.78 23.33 -25.96
C LEU A 273 13.70 24.53 -26.90
N ASP A 274 14.54 25.51 -26.61
CA ASP A 274 15.35 26.27 -27.57
C ASP A 274 16.53 26.90 -26.79
#